data_AF-A0A914VG60-F1
#
_entry.id   AF-A0A914VG60-F1
#
_cell.length_a   1.000
_cell.length_b   1.000
_cell.length_c   1.000
_cell.angle_alpha   90.00
_cell.angle_beta   90.00
_cell.angle_gamma   90.00
#
_symmetry.space_group_name_H-M   'P 1'
#
loop_
_entity.id
_entity.type
_entity.pdbx_description
1 polymer ?
#
loop_
_entity_poly.entity_id
_entity_poly.type
_entity_poly.pdbx_seq_one_letter_code
_entity_poly.pdbx_strand_id
1 'polypeptide(L)'
;LPYERRQRVQIVTVRSASEIFLHTAATKRDALAKHAELQDVYLKEEAPPIVWTTHVGELYVSNVKGAYCRVKLLRRTNDAVVVELIDTGAVRDLPVNSEFRVLLPTLRYKPTCIGPCRLAGE
;
A
#
# COMPACT_ATOMS: atom_id res chain seq x y z
N LEU A 1 -14.84 -30.31 -9.76
CA LEU A 1 -15.52 -29.40 -8.80
C LEU A 1 -15.98 -28.17 -9.58
N PRO A 2 -17.27 -27.79 -9.56
CA PRO A 2 -17.85 -26.80 -10.48
C PRO A 2 -17.40 -25.33 -10.27
N TYR A 3 -16.36 -25.10 -9.46
CA TYR A 3 -15.86 -23.76 -9.10
C TYR A 3 -14.35 -23.59 -9.30
N GLU A 4 -13.69 -24.41 -10.12
CA GLU A 4 -12.30 -24.16 -10.51
C GLU A 4 -12.23 -23.00 -11.51
N ARG A 5 -12.12 -21.77 -11.00
CA ARG A 5 -11.74 -20.62 -11.82
C ARG A 5 -10.23 -20.46 -11.79
N ARG A 6 -9.57 -20.85 -12.88
CA ARG A 6 -8.13 -20.60 -13.07
C ARG A 6 -7.94 -19.19 -13.59
N GLN A 7 -7.05 -18.44 -12.94
CA GLN A 7 -6.70 -17.09 -13.35
C GLN A 7 -5.20 -16.90 -13.28
N ARG A 8 -4.63 -16.30 -14.33
CA ARG A 8 -3.23 -15.88 -14.30
C ARG A 8 -3.08 -14.69 -13.38
N VAL A 9 -2.14 -14.80 -12.44
CA VAL A 9 -1.79 -13.77 -11.47
C VAL A 9 -0.29 -13.51 -11.52
N GLN A 10 0.11 -12.31 -11.11
CA GLN A 10 1.46 -11.91 -10.82
C GLN A 10 1.59 -11.77 -9.30
N ILE A 11 2.61 -12.37 -8.70
CA ILE A 11 2.95 -12.13 -7.30
C ILE A 11 3.56 -10.73 -7.18
N VAL A 12 3.02 -9.93 -6.26
CA VAL A 12 3.45 -8.56 -5.96
C VAL A 12 4.40 -8.58 -4.77
N THR A 13 3.96 -9.20 -3.68
CA THR A 13 4.73 -9.32 -2.44
C THR A 13 4.46 -10.70 -1.83
N VAL A 14 5.50 -11.31 -1.27
CA VAL A 14 5.38 -12.46 -0.36
C VAL A 14 5.95 -12.03 0.97
N ARG A 15 5.12 -11.96 2.01
CA ARG A 15 5.57 -11.74 3.39
C ARG A 15 5.81 -13.06 4.11
N SER A 16 4.93 -14.02 3.86
CA SER A 16 5.02 -15.39 4.36
C SER A 16 4.19 -16.30 3.44
N ALA A 17 4.22 -17.59 3.75
CA ALA A 17 3.38 -18.61 3.13
C ALA A 17 1.86 -18.31 3.26
N SER A 18 1.47 -17.58 4.31
CA SER A 18 0.08 -17.17 4.58
C SER A 18 -0.26 -15.72 4.18
N GLU A 19 0.73 -14.94 3.74
CA GLU A 19 0.59 -13.54 3.38
C GLU A 19 1.22 -13.23 2.02
N ILE A 20 0.48 -13.60 0.96
CA ILE A 20 0.86 -13.40 -0.45
C ILE A 20 -0.08 -12.37 -1.09
N PHE A 21 0.50 -11.39 -1.77
CA PHE A 21 -0.23 -10.32 -2.44
C PHE A 21 -0.03 -10.42 -3.95
N LEU A 22 -1.11 -10.23 -4.70
CA LEU A 22 -1.20 -10.60 -6.11
C LEU A 22 -1.83 -9.48 -6.94
N HIS A 23 -1.52 -9.49 -8.24
CA HIS A 23 -2.29 -8.78 -9.25
C HIS A 23 -2.77 -9.74 -10.35
N THR A 24 -4.02 -9.58 -10.75
CA THR A 24 -4.50 -9.98 -12.07
C THR A 24 -4.13 -8.90 -13.11
N ALA A 25 -4.27 -9.19 -14.40
CA ALA A 25 -4.05 -8.17 -15.44
C ALA A 25 -4.95 -6.92 -15.25
N ALA A 26 -6.19 -7.10 -14.77
CA ALA A 26 -7.13 -6.02 -14.51
C ALA A 26 -6.69 -5.17 -13.30
N THR A 27 -6.41 -5.81 -12.17
CA THR A 27 -5.97 -5.10 -10.94
C THR A 27 -4.61 -4.44 -11.11
N LYS A 28 -3.70 -5.02 -11.90
CA LYS A 28 -2.44 -4.35 -12.26
C LYS A 28 -2.67 -3.04 -13.02
N ARG A 29 -3.61 -3.03 -13.98
CA ARG A 29 -3.94 -1.82 -14.75
C ARG A 29 -4.56 -0.75 -13.85
N ASP A 30 -5.48 -1.15 -13.00
CA ASP A 30 -6.09 -0.27 -12.00
C ASP A 30 -5.03 0.30 -11.04
N ALA A 31 -4.14 -0.55 -10.51
CA ALA A 31 -3.02 -0.14 -9.66
C ALA A 31 -2.13 0.92 -10.32
N LEU A 32 -1.80 0.76 -11.60
CA LEU A 32 -1.00 1.75 -12.34
C LEU A 32 -1.73 3.08 -12.49
N ALA A 33 -3.02 3.06 -12.85
CA ALA A 33 -3.83 4.27 -12.99
C ALA A 33 -3.98 4.99 -11.64
N LYS A 34 -4.26 4.25 -10.57
CA LYS A 34 -4.41 4.76 -9.22
C LYS A 34 -3.10 5.25 -8.61
N HIS A 35 -1.99 4.62 -8.92
CA HIS A 35 -0.68 5.11 -8.52
C HIS A 35 -0.31 6.41 -9.24
N ALA A 36 -0.63 6.54 -10.52
CA ALA A 36 -0.42 7.77 -11.28
C ALA A 36 -1.29 8.93 -10.73
N GLU A 37 -2.57 8.67 -10.45
CA GLU A 37 -3.47 9.64 -9.80
C GLU A 37 -2.92 10.08 -8.43
N LEU A 38 -2.42 9.14 -7.63
CA LEU A 38 -1.78 9.44 -6.35
C LEU A 38 -0.54 10.32 -6.52
N GLN A 39 0.34 10.02 -7.48
CA GLN A 39 1.53 10.84 -7.72
C GLN A 39 1.13 12.26 -8.14
N ASP A 40 0.19 12.40 -9.07
CA ASP A 40 -0.29 13.71 -9.55
C ASP A 40 -0.82 14.59 -8.41
N VAL A 41 -1.56 14.01 -7.47
CA VAL A 41 -2.12 14.76 -6.32
C VAL A 41 -1.03 15.21 -5.35
N TYR A 42 -0.06 14.35 -5.03
CA TYR A 42 0.90 14.60 -3.94
C TYR A 42 2.24 15.21 -4.40
N LEU A 43 2.49 15.28 -5.71
CA LEU A 43 3.64 16.01 -6.28
C LEU A 43 3.33 17.49 -6.56
N LYS A 44 2.05 17.89 -6.56
CA LYS A 44 1.65 19.30 -6.75
C LYS A 44 2.14 20.20 -5.62
N GLU A 45 2.36 21.48 -5.93
CA GLU A 45 2.75 22.49 -4.92
C GLU A 45 1.73 22.59 -3.78
N GLU A 46 0.43 22.42 -4.09
CA GLU A 46 -0.68 22.38 -3.14
C GLU A 46 -0.98 20.96 -2.64
N ALA A 47 0.05 20.14 -2.40
CA ALA A 47 -0.14 18.80 -1.88
C ALA A 47 -0.86 18.81 -0.52
N PRO A 48 -1.67 17.78 -0.20
CA PRO A 48 -2.34 17.68 1.08
C PRO A 48 -1.40 17.86 2.28
N PRO A 49 -1.89 18.44 3.39
CA PRO A 49 -1.04 18.84 4.50
C PRO A 49 -0.32 17.66 5.14
N ILE A 50 0.88 17.94 5.65
CA ILE A 50 1.63 17.03 6.52
C ILE A 50 0.89 16.89 7.85
N VAL A 51 0.90 15.67 8.38
CA VAL A 51 0.34 15.32 9.68
C VAL A 51 1.47 15.18 10.68
N TRP A 52 1.41 15.98 11.75
CA TRP A 52 2.42 15.97 12.82
C TRP A 52 2.23 14.82 13.81
N THR A 53 1.01 14.31 13.94
CA THR A 53 0.66 13.20 14.84
C THR A 53 0.13 12.01 14.04
N THR A 54 0.90 10.92 14.02
CA THR A 54 0.52 9.67 13.34
C THR A 54 0.08 8.62 14.35
N HIS A 55 -0.99 7.88 14.06
CA HIS A 55 -1.51 6.82 14.92
C HIS A 55 -1.36 5.44 14.28
N VAL A 56 -1.03 4.44 15.10
CA VAL A 56 -0.92 3.05 14.64
C VAL A 56 -2.30 2.55 14.18
N GLY A 57 -2.33 1.90 13.04
CA GLY A 57 -3.55 1.40 12.39
C GLY A 57 -4.16 2.36 11.37
N GLU A 58 -3.81 3.65 11.43
CA GLU A 58 -4.36 4.68 10.53
C GLU A 58 -3.68 4.70 9.15
N LEU A 59 -4.41 5.27 8.18
CA LEU A 59 -3.97 5.40 6.79
C LEU A 59 -3.47 6.81 6.48
N TYR A 60 -2.33 6.86 5.81
CA TYR A 60 -1.66 8.08 5.39
C TYR A 60 -1.12 7.95 3.97
N VAL A 61 -0.52 9.02 3.48
CA VAL A 61 0.36 8.99 2.32
C VAL A 61 1.77 9.36 2.76
N SER A 62 2.77 8.62 2.32
CA SER A 62 4.17 8.93 2.61
C SER A 62 5.03 8.68 1.37
N ASN A 63 6.14 9.42 1.26
CA ASN A 63 7.12 9.18 0.20
C ASN A 63 8.00 8.00 0.58
N VAL A 64 7.95 6.94 -0.20
CA VAL A 64 8.74 5.73 0.00
C VAL A 64 9.64 5.54 -1.22
N LYS A 65 10.94 5.80 -1.02
CA LYS A 65 11.98 5.69 -2.06
C LYS A 65 11.69 6.54 -3.32
N GLY A 66 11.18 7.74 -3.14
CA GLY A 66 10.94 8.69 -4.23
C GLY A 66 9.55 8.62 -4.84
N ALA A 67 8.66 7.76 -4.36
CA ALA A 67 7.27 7.67 -4.82
C ALA A 67 6.30 7.80 -3.65
N TYR A 68 5.22 8.56 -3.83
CA TYR A 68 4.15 8.63 -2.85
C TYR A 68 3.37 7.31 -2.83
N CYS A 69 3.12 6.78 -1.65
CA CYS A 69 2.40 5.53 -1.46
C CYS A 69 1.32 5.71 -0.41
N ARG A 70 0.18 5.03 -0.57
CA ARG A 70 -0.79 4.87 0.52
C ARG A 70 -0.22 3.89 1.52
N VAL A 71 -0.13 4.32 2.77
CA VAL A 71 0.54 3.56 3.82
C VAL A 71 -0.37 3.38 5.02
N LYS A 72 -0.29 2.22 5.66
CA LYS A 72 -0.85 1.98 6.99
C LYS A 72 0.28 1.99 8.01
N LEU A 73 0.16 2.80 9.06
CA LEU A 73 1.14 2.79 10.14
C LEU A 73 0.99 1.49 10.95
N LEU A 74 2.02 0.65 11.00
CA LEU A 74 1.97 -0.59 11.77
C LEU A 74 2.58 -0.42 13.16
N ARG A 75 3.72 0.27 13.23
CA ARG A 75 4.51 0.41 14.44
C ARG A 75 5.37 1.67 14.33
N ARG A 76 5.59 2.34 15.46
CA ARG A 76 6.59 3.40 15.58
C ARG A 76 7.52 3.06 16.74
N THR A 77 8.81 3.11 16.48
CA THR A 77 9.87 3.02 17.50
C THR A 77 10.68 4.31 17.50
N ASN A 78 11.69 4.38 18.36
CA ASN A 78 12.61 5.53 18.40
C ASN A 78 13.44 5.64 17.12
N ASP A 79 13.75 4.51 16.48
CA ASP A 79 14.66 4.45 15.34
C ASP A 79 13.95 4.45 13.98
N ALA A 80 12.71 3.95 13.94
CA ALA A 80 12.01 3.74 12.68
C ALA A 80 10.48 3.81 12.82
N VAL A 81 9.85 4.06 11.68
CA VAL A 81 8.41 3.97 11.49
C VAL A 81 8.14 2.82 10.52
N VAL A 82 7.48 1.78 11.00
CA VAL A 82 7.14 0.61 10.20
C VAL A 82 5.77 0.80 9.59
N VAL A 83 5.70 0.69 8.26
CA VAL A 83 4.48 0.87 7.49
C VAL A 83 4.21 -0.31 6.57
N GLU A 84 2.94 -0.53 6.27
CA GLU A 84 2.48 -1.37 5.18
C GLU A 84 2.09 -0.50 3.98
N LEU A 85 2.65 -0.80 2.81
CA LEU A 85 2.22 -0.26 1.53
C LEU A 85 0.94 -0.98 1.11
N ILE A 86 -0.22 -0.40 1.40
CA ILE A 86 -1.51 -1.11 1.31
C ILE A 86 -1.82 -1.62 -0.11
N ASP A 87 -1.28 -0.98 -1.14
CA ASP A 87 -1.50 -1.34 -2.55
C ASP A 87 -0.61 -2.49 -3.05
N THR A 88 0.31 -2.96 -2.21
CA THR A 88 1.24 -4.05 -2.56
C THR A 88 1.40 -5.09 -1.46
N GLY A 89 0.95 -4.79 -0.23
CA GLY A 89 1.20 -5.60 0.97
C GLY A 89 2.66 -5.57 1.46
N ALA A 90 3.53 -4.76 0.87
CA ALA A 90 4.93 -4.69 1.28
C ALA A 90 5.09 -3.93 2.60
N VAL A 91 5.90 -4.47 3.51
CA VAL A 91 6.28 -3.78 4.74
C VAL A 91 7.61 -3.05 4.54
N ARG A 92 7.69 -1.84 5.06
CA ARG A 92 8.88 -0.98 4.98
C ARG A 92 9.14 -0.31 6.32
N ASP A 93 10.42 -0.25 6.66
CA ASP A 93 10.92 0.61 7.72
C ASP A 93 11.29 1.95 7.09
N LEU A 94 10.63 3.01 7.56
CA LEU A 94 10.89 4.39 7.16
C LEU A 94 11.66 5.10 8.28
N PRO A 95 12.51 6.08 7.96
CA PRO A 95 13.12 6.96 8.96
C PRO A 95 12.08 7.59 9.90
N VAL A 96 12.42 7.78 11.17
CA VAL A 96 11.51 8.37 12.17
C VAL A 96 11.00 9.77 11.81
N ASN A 97 11.78 10.52 11.01
CA ASN A 97 11.46 11.85 10.50
C ASN A 97 10.75 11.84 9.13
N SER A 98 10.30 10.67 8.65
CA SER A 98 9.55 10.60 7.40
C SER A 98 8.26 11.39 7.48
N GLU A 99 7.94 12.13 6.42
CA GLU A 99 6.71 12.89 6.33
C GLU A 99 5.51 11.98 6.05
N PHE A 100 4.42 12.24 6.75
CA PHE A 100 3.12 11.62 6.50
C PHE A 100 2.13 12.72 6.16
N ARG A 101 1.33 12.50 5.12
CA ARG A 101 0.29 13.42 4.68
C ARG A 101 -1.07 12.78 4.84
N VAL A 102 -2.09 13.62 5.00
CA VAL A 102 -3.49 13.17 5.08
C VAL A 102 -3.85 12.41 3.80
N LEU A 103 -4.44 11.23 3.94
CA LEU A 103 -5.04 10.51 2.81
C LEU A 103 -6.40 11.15 2.47
N LEU A 104 -6.47 11.81 1.31
CA LEU A 104 -7.69 12.47 0.83
C LEU A 104 -8.85 11.48 0.67
N PRO A 105 -10.11 11.87 0.97
CA PRO A 105 -11.27 11.00 0.81
C PRO A 105 -11.44 10.39 -0.59
N THR A 106 -11.13 11.15 -1.64
CA THR A 106 -11.18 10.70 -3.05
C THR A 106 -10.19 9.56 -3.35
N LEU A 107 -9.13 9.43 -2.55
CA LEU A 107 -8.10 8.41 -2.68
C LEU A 107 -8.24 7.26 -1.66
N ARG A 108 -9.35 7.22 -0.91
CA ARG A 108 -9.71 6.13 0.02
C ARG A 108 -10.44 4.97 -0.68
N TYR A 109 -9.95 4.56 -1.85
CA TYR A 109 -10.40 3.33 -2.52
C TYR A 109 -9.81 2.08 -1.85
N LYS A 110 -10.33 0.90 -2.19
CA LYS A 110 -9.80 -0.38 -1.69
C LYS A 110 -8.33 -0.57 -2.12
N PRO A 111 -7.53 -1.38 -1.42
CA PRO A 111 -6.23 -1.82 -1.91
C PRO A 111 -6.28 -2.31 -3.35
N THR A 112 -5.31 -1.91 -4.18
CA THR A 112 -5.28 -2.32 -5.60
C THR A 112 -4.74 -3.74 -5.79
N CYS A 113 -3.96 -4.26 -4.84
CA CYS A 113 -3.55 -5.65 -4.82
C CYS A 113 -4.64 -6.56 -4.23
N ILE A 114 -4.61 -7.83 -4.64
CA ILE A 114 -5.39 -8.91 -4.05
C ILE A 114 -4.57 -9.52 -2.93
N GLY A 115 -5.10 -9.58 -1.71
CA GLY A 115 -4.47 -10.26 -0.60
C GLY A 115 -4.87 -9.74 0.78
N PRO A 116 -4.32 -10.31 1.86
CA PRO A 116 -3.37 -11.44 1.82
C PRO A 116 -4.04 -12.76 1.38
N CYS A 117 -3.36 -13.50 0.51
CA CYS A 117 -3.70 -14.86 0.11
C CYS A 117 -2.74 -15.86 0.78
N ARG A 118 -3.18 -17.10 0.95
CA ARG A 118 -2.36 -18.20 1.47
C ARG A 118 -2.26 -19.33 0.46
N LEU A 119 -1.18 -20.09 0.48
CA LEU A 119 -1.12 -21.35 -0.25
C LEU A 119 -2.10 -22.35 0.38
N ALA A 120 -2.82 -23.08 -0.46
CA ALA A 120 -3.73 -24.11 0.02
C ALA A 120 -2.92 -25.38 0.35
N GLY A 121 -3.22 -26.01 1.49
CA GLY A 121 -2.52 -27.22 1.94
C GLY A 121 -1.30 -26.95 2.83
N GLU A 122 -1.01 -25.68 3.13
CA GLU A 122 -0.15 -25.25 4.24
C GLU A 122 -0.96 -24.96 5.51
#